data_AF-A0A7S0VTN0-F1
#
_entry.id   AF-A0A7S0VTN0-F1
#
_cell.length_a   1.000
_cell.length_b   1.000
_cell.length_c   1.000
_cell.angle_alpha   90.00
_cell.angle_beta   90.00
_cell.angle_gamma   90.00
#
_symmetry.space_group_name_H-M   'P 1'
#
loop_
_entity.id
_entity.type
_entity.pdbx_description
1 polymer ?
#
loop_
_entity_poly.entity_id
_entity_poly.type
_entity_poly.pdbx_seq_one_letter_code
_entity_poly.pdbx_strand_id
1 'polypeptide(L)'
;AIERPSDRSVANRALMPWEHEEGDENTNFRRGDNDQALRRSTQIDALDKTRLGKKWIGATGKWCRVPNTCMHKLESDHRGCFVISFSSFGTFLACAVGGRQLYRIKIFNVATGSLAMTLPGHHEIVYDMQ
;
A
#
# COMPACT_ATOMS: atom_id res chain seq x y z
N ALA A 1 -5.46 38.74 -2.60
CA ALA A 1 -6.34 37.70 -2.04
C ALA A 1 -6.74 36.77 -3.17
N ILE A 2 -6.66 35.45 -3.01
CA ILE A 2 -7.04 34.49 -4.05
C ILE A 2 -8.54 34.24 -3.88
N GLU A 3 -9.35 34.65 -4.86
CA GLU A 3 -10.80 34.47 -4.81
C GLU A 3 -11.20 33.02 -5.09
N ARG A 4 -12.27 32.59 -4.42
CA ARG A 4 -12.81 31.23 -4.52
C ARG A 4 -13.66 31.10 -5.80
N PRO A 5 -13.56 29.98 -6.54
CA PRO A 5 -14.42 29.74 -7.70
C PRO A 5 -15.87 29.54 -7.28
N SER A 6 -16.81 30.11 -8.04
CA SER A 6 -18.24 30.21 -7.71
C SER A 6 -19.04 28.89 -7.81
N ASP A 7 -18.51 27.87 -8.49
CA ASP A 7 -19.27 26.66 -8.81
C ASP A 7 -18.77 25.41 -8.08
N ARG A 8 -18.97 25.37 -6.76
CA ARG A 8 -18.77 24.13 -6.01
C ARG A 8 -19.87 23.92 -4.96
N SER A 9 -21.07 23.55 -5.41
CA SER A 9 -22.00 22.84 -4.53
C SER A 9 -21.48 21.41 -4.36
N VAL A 10 -20.72 21.18 -3.28
CA VAL A 10 -20.21 19.84 -2.94
C VAL A 10 -21.09 19.27 -1.83
N ALA A 11 -22.22 18.70 -2.20
CA ALA A 11 -23.20 18.16 -1.26
C ALA A 11 -22.69 16.93 -0.44
N ASN A 12 -21.51 16.40 -0.76
CA ASN A 12 -21.01 15.14 -0.19
C ASN A 12 -19.54 15.19 0.22
N ARG A 13 -19.13 16.25 0.93
CA ARG A 13 -17.87 16.22 1.70
C ARG A 13 -18.14 16.68 3.13
N ALA A 14 -17.37 16.14 4.08
CA ALA A 14 -17.35 16.68 5.43
C ALA A 14 -16.92 18.16 5.41
N LEU A 15 -17.65 19.00 6.13
CA LEU A 15 -17.33 20.41 6.29
C LEU A 15 -16.11 20.59 7.18
N MET A 16 -15.33 21.62 6.89
CA MET A 16 -14.20 21.97 7.75
C MET A 16 -14.70 22.62 9.05
N PRO A 17 -13.92 22.60 10.15
CA PRO A 17 -14.38 23.08 11.46
C PRO A 17 -14.86 24.55 11.51
N TRP A 18 -14.56 25.35 10.49
CA TRP A 18 -14.96 26.75 10.36
C TRP A 18 -16.06 26.98 9.31
N GLU A 19 -16.56 25.94 8.65
CA GLU A 19 -17.63 26.02 7.64
C GLU A 19 -18.98 25.68 8.30
N HIS A 20 -19.97 26.55 8.17
CA HIS A 20 -21.32 26.35 8.70
C HIS A 20 -22.22 25.71 7.63
N GLU A 21 -23.04 24.72 8.00
CA GLU A 21 -24.08 24.17 7.12
C GLU A 21 -25.20 25.20 6.93
N GLU A 22 -25.39 25.68 5.71
CA GLU A 22 -26.63 26.34 5.29
C GLU A 22 -27.54 25.30 4.63
N GLY A 23 -28.66 24.98 5.28
CA GLY A 23 -29.69 24.10 4.74
C GLY A 23 -30.57 24.83 3.73
N ASP A 24 -30.96 24.15 2.65
CA ASP A 24 -31.88 24.69 1.66
C ASP A 24 -33.34 24.52 2.16
N GLU A 25 -34.01 25.62 2.51
CA GLU A 25 -35.33 25.63 3.16
C GLU A 25 -36.52 25.32 2.25
N ASN A 26 -36.35 24.46 1.24
CA ASN A 26 -37.44 24.18 0.29
C ASN A 26 -38.15 22.86 0.61
N THR A 27 -39.05 22.90 1.60
CA THR A 27 -39.98 21.80 1.92
C THR A 27 -41.10 21.72 0.88
N ASN A 28 -40.83 21.11 -0.27
CA ASN A 28 -41.88 20.74 -1.22
C ASN A 28 -41.80 19.24 -1.54
N PHE A 29 -42.65 18.46 -0.86
CA PHE A 29 -42.83 17.02 -1.04
C PHE A 29 -43.59 16.76 -2.35
N ARG A 30 -42.86 16.63 -3.47
CA ARG A 30 -43.47 16.27 -4.77
C ARG A 30 -43.65 14.75 -4.86
N ARG A 31 -44.89 14.31 -4.59
CA ARG A 31 -45.39 12.99 -4.98
C ARG A 31 -45.65 13.01 -6.48
N GLY A 32 -44.85 12.26 -7.24
CA GLY A 32 -44.98 12.15 -8.69
C GLY A 32 -44.46 10.81 -9.16
N ASP A 33 -45.40 9.96 -9.55
CA ASP A 33 -45.19 8.64 -10.14
C ASP A 33 -44.16 8.71 -11.26
N ASN A 34 -43.07 7.97 -11.10
CA ASN A 34 -42.18 7.63 -12.20
C ASN A 34 -41.62 6.23 -11.94
N ASP A 35 -42.35 5.21 -12.40
CA ASP A 35 -41.87 3.83 -12.52
C ASP A 35 -40.59 3.68 -13.36
N GLN A 36 -40.15 4.77 -14.00
CA GLN A 36 -38.84 4.86 -14.65
C GLN A 36 -37.68 5.12 -13.66
N ALA A 37 -37.93 5.62 -12.45
CA ALA A 37 -36.91 5.80 -11.42
C ALA A 37 -36.51 4.46 -10.78
N LEU A 38 -37.44 3.52 -10.65
CA LEU A 38 -37.16 2.19 -10.11
C LEU A 38 -36.40 1.30 -11.10
N ARG A 39 -36.65 1.45 -12.42
CA ARG A 39 -35.88 0.77 -13.47
C ARG A 39 -34.47 1.35 -13.68
N ARG A 40 -34.28 2.65 -13.41
CA ARG A 40 -32.92 3.25 -13.37
C ARG A 40 -32.19 2.92 -12.07
N SER A 41 -32.89 2.87 -10.93
CA SER A 41 -32.34 2.45 -9.64
C SER A 41 -31.80 1.02 -9.70
N THR A 42 -32.53 0.09 -10.30
CA THR A 42 -32.09 -1.31 -10.43
C THR A 42 -30.97 -1.53 -11.45
N GLN A 43 -30.74 -0.61 -12.40
CA GLN A 43 -29.58 -0.65 -13.28
C GLN A 43 -28.34 0.05 -12.70
N ILE A 44 -28.51 1.09 -11.89
CA ILE A 44 -27.38 1.76 -11.21
C ILE A 44 -26.83 0.90 -10.06
N ASP A 45 -27.67 0.10 -9.39
CA ASP A 45 -27.22 -0.79 -8.30
C ASP A 45 -26.32 -1.96 -8.75
N ALA A 46 -26.40 -2.36 -10.02
CA ALA A 46 -25.49 -3.36 -10.58
C ALA A 46 -24.11 -2.76 -10.94
N LEU A 47 -24.09 -1.52 -11.42
CA LEU A 47 -22.84 -0.83 -11.77
C LEU A 47 -22.14 -0.25 -10.53
N ASP A 48 -22.88 0.19 -9.52
CA ASP A 48 -22.30 0.76 -8.29
C ASP A 48 -21.82 -0.28 -7.27
N LYS A 49 -22.33 -1.52 -7.29
CA LYS A 49 -21.65 -2.65 -6.62
C LYS A 49 -20.29 -2.96 -7.25
N THR A 50 -20.10 -2.66 -8.54
CA THR A 50 -18.78 -2.80 -9.19
C THR A 50 -17.85 -1.60 -8.96
N ARG A 51 -18.38 -0.45 -8.53
CA ARG A 51 -17.59 0.78 -8.28
C ARG A 51 -17.27 1.04 -6.80
N LEU A 52 -18.09 0.55 -5.89
CA LEU A 52 -17.83 0.61 -4.44
C LEU A 52 -16.94 -0.54 -3.94
N GLY A 53 -16.65 -1.51 -4.81
CA GLY A 53 -15.62 -2.51 -4.58
C GLY A 53 -14.23 -1.94 -4.81
N LYS A 54 -13.59 -1.47 -3.73
CA LYS A 54 -12.14 -1.28 -3.63
C LYS A 54 -11.60 -0.02 -4.33
N LYS A 55 -11.92 1.17 -3.81
CA LYS A 55 -11.05 2.34 -4.07
C LYS A 55 -9.77 2.18 -3.25
N TRP A 56 -8.86 1.34 -3.75
CA TRP A 56 -7.50 1.19 -3.26
C TRP A 56 -6.80 2.55 -3.27
N ILE A 57 -5.92 2.76 -2.31
CA ILE A 57 -5.13 4.00 -2.11
C ILE A 57 -4.29 4.39 -3.36
N GLY A 58 -4.15 3.48 -4.34
CA GLY A 58 -3.51 3.76 -5.65
C GLY A 58 -4.32 4.59 -6.65
N ALA A 59 -5.57 4.97 -6.35
CA ALA A 59 -6.43 5.64 -7.33
C ALA A 59 -6.10 7.13 -7.61
N THR A 60 -5.21 7.78 -6.84
CA THR A 60 -5.00 9.25 -6.94
C THR A 60 -3.55 9.73 -6.91
N GLY A 61 -2.55 8.85 -6.81
CA GLY A 61 -1.14 9.25 -6.80
C GLY A 61 -0.28 8.16 -7.42
N LYS A 62 0.81 8.56 -8.12
CA LYS A 62 1.76 7.67 -8.83
C LYS A 62 1.84 6.31 -8.14
N TRP A 63 1.41 5.27 -8.84
CA TRP A 63 1.45 3.88 -8.38
C TRP A 63 2.76 3.62 -7.63
N CYS A 64 2.69 3.11 -6.40
CA CYS A 64 3.85 2.56 -5.74
C CYS A 64 4.46 1.54 -6.69
N ARG A 65 5.62 1.87 -7.29
CA ARG A 65 6.37 0.99 -8.18
C ARG A 65 7.08 -0.06 -7.34
N VAL A 66 6.33 -0.83 -6.55
CA VAL A 66 6.87 -2.03 -5.93
C VAL A 66 7.35 -2.89 -7.10
N PRO A 67 8.65 -3.19 -7.18
CA PRO A 67 9.15 -4.02 -8.26
C PRO A 67 8.44 -5.37 -8.19
N ASN A 68 7.66 -5.71 -9.20
CA ASN A 68 7.02 -7.01 -9.31
C ASN A 68 7.95 -8.07 -9.94
N THR A 69 9.19 -7.67 -10.22
CA THR A 69 10.23 -8.49 -10.82
C THR A 69 11.29 -8.82 -9.79
N CYS A 70 11.70 -10.08 -9.73
CA CYS A 70 12.83 -10.50 -8.90
C CYS A 70 14.11 -9.78 -9.37
N MET A 71 14.71 -8.98 -8.49
CA MET A 71 15.97 -8.27 -8.79
C MET A 71 17.18 -9.19 -8.63
N HIS A 72 17.26 -9.86 -7.48
CA HIS A 72 18.41 -10.69 -7.11
C HIS A 72 17.93 -12.01 -6.49
N LYS A 73 18.65 -13.10 -6.80
CA LYS A 73 18.53 -14.38 -6.11
C LYS A 73 19.83 -14.62 -5.34
N LEU A 74 19.74 -14.59 -4.01
CA LEU A 74 20.90 -14.74 -3.15
C LEU A 74 21.02 -16.19 -2.70
N GLU A 75 22.20 -16.77 -2.85
CA GLU A 75 22.42 -18.17 -2.50
C GLU A 75 22.47 -18.38 -0.98
N SER A 76 21.51 -19.17 -0.49
CA SER A 76 21.53 -19.73 0.86
C SER A 76 22.35 -21.03 0.93
N ASP A 77 22.73 -21.42 2.14
CA ASP A 77 23.42 -22.68 2.44
C ASP A 77 22.37 -23.77 2.75
N HIS A 78 22.81 -24.95 3.16
CA HIS A 78 22.00 -26.18 3.33
C HIS A 78 20.66 -26.00 4.07
N ARG A 79 20.63 -25.23 5.17
CA ARG A 79 19.41 -25.06 6.01
C ARG A 79 18.62 -23.80 5.65
N GLY A 80 19.02 -23.06 4.61
CA GLY A 80 18.34 -21.83 4.21
C GLY A 80 18.77 -20.60 5.03
N CYS A 81 17.93 -19.56 4.99
CA CYS A 81 18.12 -18.29 5.67
C CYS A 81 16.99 -18.06 6.67
N PHE A 82 17.33 -17.69 7.91
CA PHE A 82 16.35 -17.53 8.99
C PHE A 82 16.03 -16.08 9.31
N VAL A 83 17.02 -15.20 9.15
CA VAL A 83 16.91 -13.77 9.48
C VAL A 83 17.58 -12.95 8.39
N ILE A 84 16.98 -11.82 8.06
CA ILE A 84 17.56 -10.83 7.16
C ILE A 84 17.43 -9.44 7.77
N SER A 85 18.42 -8.58 7.56
CA SER A 85 18.38 -7.19 8.00
C SER A 85 19.08 -6.28 7.00
N PHE A 86 18.46 -5.15 6.68
CA PHE A 86 19.09 -4.14 5.83
C PHE A 86 19.93 -3.21 6.69
N SER A 87 21.10 -2.82 6.16
CA SER A 87 21.81 -1.65 6.68
C SER A 87 20.90 -0.42 6.69
N SER A 88 21.13 0.52 7.60
CA SER A 88 20.31 1.73 7.73
C SER A 88 20.22 2.57 6.44
N PHE A 89 21.25 2.49 5.58
CA PHE A 89 21.29 3.15 4.26
C PHE A 89 20.77 2.27 3.11
N GLY A 90 20.39 1.01 3.37
CA GLY A 90 19.89 0.07 2.36
C GLY A 90 20.94 -0.38 1.33
N THR A 91 22.22 -0.11 1.58
CA THR A 91 23.33 -0.46 0.67
C THR A 91 23.72 -1.93 0.79
N PHE A 92 23.65 -2.45 2.02
CA PHE A 92 23.95 -3.84 2.34
C PHE A 92 22.73 -4.55 2.94
N LEU A 93 22.66 -5.85 2.67
CA LEU A 93 21.71 -6.79 3.23
C LEU A 93 22.48 -7.89 3.97
N ALA A 94 22.26 -8.00 5.27
CA ALA A 94 22.74 -9.09 6.09
C ALA A 94 21.74 -10.25 6.05
N CYS A 95 22.23 -11.47 5.84
CA CYS A 95 21.44 -12.69 5.82
C CYS A 95 22.07 -13.72 6.76
N ALA A 96 21.33 -14.19 7.76
CA ALA A 96 21.75 -15.27 8.65
C ALA A 96 21.40 -16.62 8.01
N VAL A 97 22.43 -17.29 7.51
CA VAL A 97 22.30 -18.51 6.72
C VAL A 97 22.78 -19.71 7.53
N GLY A 98 21.95 -20.76 7.58
CA GLY A 98 22.29 -22.00 8.27
C GLY A 98 23.03 -22.98 7.36
N GLY A 99 24.28 -23.27 7.71
CA GLY A 99 25.05 -24.34 7.08
C GLY A 99 24.82 -25.70 7.74
N ARG A 100 25.55 -26.70 7.27
CA ARG A 100 25.48 -28.06 7.83
C ARG A 100 25.96 -28.14 9.28
N GLN A 101 27.06 -27.45 9.59
CA GLN A 101 27.74 -27.50 10.88
C GLN A 101 27.79 -26.16 11.62
N LEU A 102 27.69 -25.04 10.89
CA LEU A 102 27.83 -23.70 11.44
C LEU A 102 26.82 -22.76 10.78
N TYR A 103 26.43 -21.74 11.54
CA TYR A 103 25.60 -20.65 11.08
C TYR A 103 26.51 -19.47 10.74
N ARG A 104 26.27 -18.85 9.58
CA ARG A 104 27.11 -17.76 9.07
C ARG A 104 26.23 -16.60 8.66
N ILE A 105 26.71 -15.39 8.87
CA ILE A 105 26.03 -14.20 8.38
C ILE A 105 26.70 -13.80 7.07
N LYS A 106 25.95 -13.87 5.96
CA LYS A 106 26.40 -13.39 4.65
C LYS A 106 25.93 -11.96 4.46
N ILE A 107 26.83 -11.07 4.06
CA ILE A 107 26.53 -9.68 3.73
C ILE A 107 26.55 -9.52 2.22
N PHE A 108 25.45 -9.05 1.65
CA PHE A 108 25.28 -8.82 0.22
C PHE A 108 25.17 -7.33 -0.08
N ASN A 109 25.73 -6.90 -1.21
CA ASN A 109 25.46 -5.56 -1.74
C ASN A 109 24.11 -5.59 -2.47
N VAL A 110 23.21 -4.69 -2.09
CA VAL A 110 21.82 -4.66 -2.58
C VAL A 110 21.73 -4.23 -4.05
N ALA A 111 22.62 -3.34 -4.49
CA ALA A 111 22.60 -2.84 -5.86
C ALA A 111 23.08 -3.91 -6.84
N THR A 112 24.18 -4.60 -6.52
CA THR A 112 24.81 -5.58 -7.42
C THR A 112 24.34 -7.01 -7.18
N GLY A 113 23.77 -7.32 -6.01
CA GLY A 113 23.45 -8.69 -5.59
C GLY A 113 24.68 -9.53 -5.22
N SER A 114 25.87 -8.94 -5.20
CA SER A 114 27.13 -9.66 -4.96
C SER A 114 27.37 -9.88 -3.46
N LEU A 115 27.93 -11.04 -3.10
CA LEU A 115 28.41 -11.32 -1.75
C LEU A 115 29.61 -10.42 -1.44
N ALA A 116 29.46 -9.55 -0.44
CA ALA A 116 30.51 -8.66 0.03
C ALA A 116 31.39 -9.32 1.09
N MET A 117 30.78 -10.04 2.04
CA MET A 117 31.50 -10.67 3.15
C MET A 117 30.71 -11.84 3.74
N THR A 118 31.42 -12.79 4.36
CA THR A 118 30.83 -13.83 5.20
C THR A 118 31.43 -13.75 6.60
N LEU A 119 30.58 -13.64 7.61
CA LEU A 119 30.94 -13.56 9.02
C LEU A 119 30.70 -14.94 9.67
N PRO A 120 31.76 -15.70 10.00
CA PRO A 120 31.65 -16.93 10.77
C PRO A 120 31.62 -16.62 12.28
N GLY A 121 31.12 -17.56 13.08
CA GLY A 121 31.19 -17.49 14.55
C GLY A 121 29.98 -18.07 15.26
N HIS A 122 28.81 -18.06 14.60
CA HIS A 122 27.61 -18.61 15.19
C HIS A 122 27.58 -20.14 15.07
N HIS A 123 27.51 -20.81 16.22
CA HIS A 123 27.40 -22.26 16.30
C HIS A 123 25.94 -22.74 16.19
N GLU A 124 24.98 -21.84 16.33
CA GLU A 124 23.54 -22.13 16.35
C GLU A 124 22.73 -21.07 15.60
N ILE A 125 21.41 -21.29 15.51
CA ILE A 125 20.47 -20.45 14.75
C ILE A 125 20.51 -19.02 15.30
N VAL A 126 20.64 -18.05 14.40
CA VAL A 126 20.50 -16.63 14.72
C VAL A 126 19.01 -16.28 14.66
N TYR A 127 18.48 -15.70 15.73
CA TYR A 127 17.06 -15.36 15.84
C TYR A 127 16.74 -13.92 15.41
N ASP A 128 17.69 -12.99 15.59
CA ASP A 128 17.50 -11.58 15.25
C ASP A 128 18.82 -10.93 14.81
N MET A 129 18.72 -9.91 13.96
CA MET A 129 19.81 -9.05 13.49
C MET A 129 19.26 -7.63 13.36
N GLN A 130 19.77 -6.71 14.16
CA GLN A 130 19.37 -5.29 14.16
C GLN A 130 20.43 -4.42 13.51
#